data_AF-A0A1S2M9Y1-F1
#
_entry.id   AF-A0A1S2M9Y1-F1
#
_cell.length_a   1.000
_cell.length_b   1.000
_cell.length_c   1.000
_cell.angle_alpha   90.00
_cell.angle_beta   90.00
_cell.angle_gamma   90.00
#
_symmetry.space_group_name_H-M   'P 1'
#
loop_
_entity.id
_entity.type
_entity.pdbx_description
1 polymer ?
#
loop_
_entity_poly.entity_id
_entity_poly.type
_entity_poly.pdbx_seq_one_letter_code
_entity_poly.pdbx_strand_id
1 'polypeptide(L)' 'MSDSFYEKLPNDLLIRFYVEIKKNIETGSLTNELDTELKLIKAVSQKRNINLFDLNCNV' A
#
# COMPACT_ATOMS: atom_id res chain seq x y z
N MET A 1 6.25 11.99 -15.96
CA MET A 1 6.07 10.81 -15.09
C MET A 1 4.58 10.65 -14.89
N SER A 2 4.02 9.50 -15.26
CA SER A 2 2.62 9.20 -15.00
C SER A 2 2.41 9.10 -13.50
N ASP A 3 1.45 9.85 -12.95
CA ASP A 3 0.99 9.66 -11.58
C ASP A 3 0.61 8.19 -11.41
N SER A 4 1.33 7.47 -10.56
CA SER A 4 1.01 6.06 -10.28
C SER A 4 -0.42 5.97 -9.76
N PHE A 5 -1.11 4.85 -10.01
CA PHE A 5 -2.47 4.61 -9.49
C PHE A 5 -2.60 4.99 -8.00
N TYR A 6 -1.58 4.64 -7.20
CA TYR A 6 -1.49 4.94 -5.77
C TYR A 6 -1.40 6.43 -5.44
N GLU A 7 -0.83 7.26 -6.32
CA GLU A 7 -0.78 8.72 -6.14
C GLU A 7 -2.16 9.39 -6.19
N LYS A 8 -3.16 8.71 -6.76
CA LYS A 8 -4.54 9.21 -6.88
C LYS A 8 -5.48 8.67 -5.81
N LEU A 9 -5.04 7.66 -5.04
CA LEU A 9 -5.88 7.07 -4.01
C LEU A 9 -6.02 7.99 -2.80
N PRO A 10 -7.21 8.05 -2.17
CA PRO A 10 -7.37 8.49 -0.79
C PRO A 10 -6.46 7.75 0.18
N ASN A 11 -6.09 8.39 1.28
CA ASN A 11 -5.13 7.84 2.24
C ASN A 11 -5.64 6.54 2.91
N ASP A 12 -6.92 6.47 3.22
CA ASP A 12 -7.55 5.28 3.80
C ASP A 12 -7.50 4.08 2.85
N LEU A 13 -7.77 4.32 1.55
CA LEU A 13 -7.67 3.28 0.52
C LEU A 13 -6.23 2.83 0.31
N LEU A 14 -5.27 3.76 0.29
CA LEU A 14 -3.84 3.43 0.20
C LEU A 14 -3.39 2.51 1.35
N ILE A 15 -3.83 2.78 2.58
CA ILE A 15 -3.54 1.95 3.76
C ILE A 15 -4.20 0.57 3.64
N ARG A 16 -5.47 0.50 3.19
CA ARG A 16 -6.17 -0.78 2.99
C ARG A 16 -5.47 -1.66 1.94
N PHE A 17 -5.02 -1.08 0.83
CA PHE A 17 -4.25 -1.79 -0.19
C PHE A 17 -2.93 -2.33 0.38
N TYR A 18 -2.21 -1.54 1.17
CA TYR A 18 -1.00 -1.99 1.84
C TYR A 18 -1.23 -3.24 2.71
N VAL A 19 -2.31 -3.23 3.51
CA VAL A 19 -2.67 -4.35 4.39
C VAL A 19 -3.01 -5.60 3.58
N GLU A 20 -3.82 -5.48 2.53
CA GLU A 20 -4.25 -6.63 1.72
C GLU A 20 -3.08 -7.25 0.95
N ILE A 21 -2.20 -6.43 0.35
CA ILE A 21 -1.01 -6.92 -0.34
C ILE A 21 -0.07 -7.63 0.63
N LYS A 22 0.14 -7.06 1.82
CA LYS A 22 0.96 -7.68 2.87
C LYS A 22 0.39 -9.03 3.31
N LYS A 23 -0.94 -9.11 3.50
CA LYS A 23 -1.63 -10.35 3.83
C LYS A 23 -1.47 -11.41 2.73
N ASN A 24 -1.64 -11.03 1.45
CA ASN A 24 -1.48 -11.94 0.32
C ASN A 24 -0.06 -12.51 0.21
N ILE A 25 0.95 -11.69 0.53
CA ILE A 25 2.35 -12.10 0.66
C ILE A 25 2.52 -13.12 1.79
N GLU A 26 1.97 -12.85 2.98
CA GLU A 26 2.05 -13.74 4.15
C GLU A 26 1.33 -15.07 3.91
N THR A 27 0.22 -15.08 3.15
CA THR A 27 -0.54 -16.29 2.82
C THR A 27 0.03 -17.08 1.64
N GLY A 28 1.18 -16.67 1.09
CA GLY A 28 1.92 -17.44 0.08
C GLY A 28 1.62 -17.10 -1.38
N SER A 29 0.87 -16.02 -1.67
CA SER A 29 0.65 -15.53 -3.04
C SER A 29 1.76 -14.56 -3.48
N LEU A 30 2.99 -14.79 -3.03
CA LEU A 30 4.11 -13.87 -3.24
C LEU A 30 4.54 -13.90 -4.71
N THR A 31 4.09 -12.93 -5.49
CA THR A 31 4.56 -12.71 -6.85
C THR A 31 5.45 -11.47 -6.91
N ASN A 32 6.38 -11.39 -7.87
CA ASN A 32 7.29 -10.26 -8.03
C ASN A 32 6.54 -8.93 -8.26
N GLU A 33 5.30 -9.02 -8.75
CA GLU A 33 4.38 -7.92 -8.95
C GLU A 33 3.93 -7.31 -7.60
N LEU A 34 3.63 -8.13 -6.58
CA LEU A 34 3.21 -7.63 -5.26
C LEU A 34 4.33 -6.87 -4.54
N ASP A 35 5.60 -7.29 -4.68
CA ASP A 35 6.75 -6.54 -4.14
C ASP A 35 6.90 -5.17 -4.83
N THR A 36 6.64 -5.12 -6.14
CA THR A 36 6.62 -3.87 -6.91
C THR A 36 5.51 -2.94 -6.42
N GLU A 37 4.31 -3.47 -6.17
CA GLU A 37 3.20 -2.70 -5.62
C GLU A 37 3.49 -2.16 -4.22
N LEU A 38 4.10 -2.96 -3.34
CA LEU A 38 4.51 -2.49 -2.01
C LEU A 38 5.50 -1.33 -2.08
N LYS A 39 6.46 -1.36 -3.01
CA LYS A 39 7.42 -0.26 -3.20
C LYS A 39 6.72 1.02 -3.62
N LEU A 40 5.75 0.93 -4.53
CA LEU A 40 4.96 2.08 -4.96
C LEU A 40 4.13 2.66 -3.80
N ILE A 41 3.44 1.82 -3.04
CA ILE A 41 2.63 2.26 -1.90
C ILE A 41 3.50 2.93 -0.83
N LYS A 42 4.67 2.37 -0.51
CA LYS A 42 5.64 2.97 0.43
C LYS A 42 6.17 4.32 -0.05
N ALA A 43 6.45 4.47 -1.34
CA ALA A 43 6.92 5.75 -1.89
C ALA A 43 5.83 6.83 -1.76
N VAL A 44 4.58 6.49 -2.07
CA VAL A 44 3.45 7.42 -1.93
C VAL A 44 3.17 7.76 -0.47
N SER A 45 3.25 6.79 0.44
CA SER A 45 3.03 7.04 1.87
C SER A 45 4.11 7.97 2.45
N GLN A 46 5.37 7.79 2.07
CA GLN A 46 6.48 8.68 2.43
C GLN A 46 6.25 10.10 1.90
N LYS A 47 5.88 10.25 0.63
CA LYS A 47 5.57 11.55 0.01
C LYS A 47 4.46 12.30 0.73
N ARG A 48 3.49 11.58 1.30
CA ARG A 48 2.31 12.13 1.97
C ARG A 48 2.42 12.18 3.50
N ASN A 49 3.54 11.75 4.08
CA ASN A 49 3.72 11.61 5.54
C ASN A 49 2.62 10.74 6.19
N ILE A 50 2.20 9.67 5.52
CA ILE A 50 1.22 8.71 6.04
C ILE A 50 1.96 7.59 6.74
N ASN A 51 1.59 7.30 7.98
CA ASN A 51 2.04 6.12 8.67
C ASN A 51 1.18 4.91 8.23
N LEU A 52 1.76 4.02 7.41
CA LEU A 52 1.10 2.80 6.94
C LEU A 52 0.78 1.80 8.06
N PHE A 53 1.35 1.99 9.26
CA PHE A 53 1.08 1.18 10.45
C PHE A 53 0.07 1.84 11.40
N ASP A 54 -0.39 3.05 11.11
CA ASP A 54 -1.42 3.74 11.90
C ASP A 54 -2.80 3.17 11.53
N LEU A 55 -2.98 1.92 11.96
CA LEU A 55 -4.16 1.12 11.72
C LEU A 55 -5.16 1.39 12.84
N ASN A 56 -5.79 2.58 12.84
CA ASN A 56 -7.05 2.75 13.54
C ASN A 56 -8.19 2.21 12.66
N CYS A 57 -8.05 0.99 12.15
CA CYS A 57 -9.13 0.28 11.47
C CYS A 57 -10.03 -0.36 12.53
N ASN A 58 -11.01 0.41 13.01
CA ASN A 58 -12.28 -0.18 13.42
C ASN A 58 -12.95 -0.70 12.13
N VAL A 59 -12.73 -1.98 11.83
CA VAL A 59 -13.56 -2.78 10.92
C VAL A 59 -14.34 -3.79 11.73
#